data_AF-D6TPZ2-F1
#
_entry.id   AF-D6TPZ2-F1
#
_cell.length_a   1.000
_cell.length_b   1.000
_cell.length_c   1.000
_cell.angle_alpha   90.00
_cell.angle_beta   90.00
_cell.angle_gamma   90.00
#
_symmetry.space_group_name_H-M   'P 1'
#
loop_
_entity.id
_entity.type
_entity.pdbx_description
1 polymer ?
#
loop_
_entity_poly.entity_id
_entity_poly.type
_entity_poly.pdbx_seq_one_letter_code
_entity_poly.pdbx_strand_id
1 'polypeptide(L)'
;MKKGIPVVLKKAFCILLSCVALLSFFALTTPSAFAATTATSRSVARSANAPCHTLEVHLHGTQPATTNCLDGQTTSRTSGVTPQISEPLFCKFSSELDLYWDADQSGYHMCLIGSGTANLKDYYTYDAGSWDNKASSYYTGCSSVTFYTNVDRTGHSIPEPAYHKGNFTPGPVSNDTLSSVYLSSNCS
;
A
#
# COMPACT_ATOMS: atom_id res chain seq x y z
N MET A 1 -36.90 -40.18 70.09
CA MET A 1 -36.44 -41.20 69.11
C MET A 1 -36.44 -40.57 67.71
N LYS A 2 -35.27 -40.18 67.19
CA LYS A 2 -35.14 -39.52 65.87
C LYS A 2 -34.50 -40.51 64.89
N LYS A 3 -35.25 -40.94 63.87
CA LYS A 3 -34.76 -41.79 62.77
C LYS A 3 -34.02 -40.89 61.76
N GLY A 4 -32.74 -41.18 61.53
CA GLY A 4 -31.90 -40.52 60.55
C GLY A 4 -32.22 -40.96 59.12
N ILE A 5 -32.24 -39.99 58.20
CA ILE A 5 -32.44 -40.20 56.77
C ILE A 5 -31.10 -40.70 56.16
N PRO A 6 -31.11 -41.74 55.31
CA PRO A 6 -29.88 -42.31 54.74
C PRO A 6 -29.22 -41.37 53.71
N VAL A 7 -27.90 -41.25 53.81
CA VAL A 7 -26.99 -40.34 53.10
C VAL A 7 -26.88 -40.62 51.58
N VAL A 8 -27.55 -41.66 51.07
CA VAL A 8 -27.37 -42.12 49.68
C VAL A 8 -28.11 -41.24 48.65
N LEU A 9 -29.10 -40.44 49.07
CA LEU A 9 -29.94 -39.65 48.16
C LEU A 9 -29.39 -38.26 47.79
N LYS A 10 -28.19 -37.87 48.25
CA LYS A 10 -27.57 -36.57 47.90
C LYS A 10 -26.61 -36.63 46.71
N LYS A 11 -26.12 -37.82 46.32
CA LYS A 11 -25.10 -37.95 45.27
C LYS A 11 -25.68 -38.07 43.85
N ALA A 12 -26.95 -38.42 43.70
CA ALA A 12 -27.58 -38.57 42.38
C ALA A 12 -28.02 -37.23 41.75
N PHE A 13 -28.11 -36.15 42.53
CA PHE A 13 -28.65 -34.87 42.06
C PHE A 13 -27.60 -33.89 41.51
N CYS A 14 -26.29 -34.16 41.70
CA CYS A 14 -25.23 -33.30 41.17
C CYS A 14 -24.72 -33.70 39.78
N ILE A 15 -24.99 -34.93 39.32
CA ILE A 15 -24.44 -35.40 38.02
C ILE A 15 -25.32 -34.98 36.85
N LEU A 16 -26.62 -34.75 37.06
CA LEU A 16 -27.54 -34.31 36.00
C LEU A 16 -27.45 -32.81 35.65
N LEU A 17 -26.81 -31.98 36.50
CA LEU A 17 -26.62 -30.56 36.19
C LEU A 17 -25.32 -30.26 35.39
N SER A 18 -24.40 -31.22 35.28
CA SER A 18 -23.14 -31.01 34.55
C SER A 18 -23.19 -31.32 33.05
N CYS A 19 -24.28 -31.92 32.55
CA CYS A 19 -24.40 -32.24 31.12
C CYS A 19 -25.10 -31.16 30.27
N VAL A 20 -25.76 -30.17 30.88
CA VAL A 20 -26.49 -29.12 30.13
C VAL A 20 -25.64 -27.86 29.91
N ALA A 21 -24.52 -27.70 30.63
CA ALA A 21 -23.63 -26.55 30.47
C ALA A 21 -22.52 -26.72 29.42
N LEU A 22 -22.42 -27.90 28.77
CA LEU A 22 -21.41 -28.19 27.74
C LEU A 22 -21.94 -28.15 26.30
N LEU A 23 -23.23 -27.84 26.10
CA LEU A 23 -23.87 -27.79 24.78
C LEU A 23 -24.17 -26.37 24.27
N SER A 24 -23.66 -25.33 24.93
CA SER A 24 -23.84 -23.93 24.51
C SER A 24 -22.58 -23.24 23.95
N PHE A 25 -21.48 -23.98 23.75
CA PHE A 25 -20.26 -23.48 23.09
C PHE A 25 -20.14 -23.84 21.60
N PHE A 26 -21.23 -24.25 20.95
CA PHE A 26 -21.33 -24.39 19.48
C PHE A 26 -22.12 -23.24 18.84
N ALA A 27 -22.00 -22.03 19.39
CA ALA A 27 -22.50 -20.84 18.73
C ALA A 27 -21.40 -20.26 17.82
N LEU A 28 -21.66 -20.35 16.51
CA LEU A 28 -21.18 -19.44 15.47
C LEU A 28 -19.71 -19.61 15.03
N THR A 29 -19.37 -20.77 14.47
CA THR A 29 -18.46 -20.76 13.30
C THR A 29 -19.28 -20.37 12.07
N THR A 30 -19.66 -19.10 11.96
CA THR A 30 -19.95 -18.56 10.63
C THR A 30 -18.68 -18.76 9.82
N PRO A 31 -18.68 -19.51 8.70
CA PRO A 31 -17.63 -19.34 7.73
C PRO A 31 -17.71 -17.87 7.35
N SER A 32 -16.73 -17.08 7.79
CA SER A 32 -16.45 -15.81 7.16
C SER A 32 -16.29 -16.17 5.70
N ALA A 33 -17.31 -15.86 4.90
CA ALA A 33 -17.12 -15.73 3.49
C ALA A 33 -15.97 -14.72 3.41
N PHE A 34 -14.76 -15.22 3.14
CA PHE A 34 -13.78 -14.43 2.47
C PHE A 34 -14.51 -14.07 1.18
N ALA A 35 -15.21 -12.94 1.21
CA ALA A 35 -15.30 -12.11 0.04
C ALA A 35 -13.83 -11.90 -0.31
N ALA A 36 -13.32 -12.81 -1.13
CA ALA A 36 -12.20 -12.52 -1.99
C ALA A 36 -12.68 -11.27 -2.69
N THR A 37 -12.30 -10.12 -2.14
CA THR A 37 -12.19 -8.91 -2.90
C THR A 37 -11.26 -9.35 -4.01
N THR A 38 -11.84 -9.79 -5.12
CA THR A 38 -11.19 -9.79 -6.41
C THR A 38 -10.75 -8.36 -6.54
N ALA A 39 -9.51 -8.11 -6.09
CA ALA A 39 -8.76 -6.92 -6.36
C ALA A 39 -8.86 -6.84 -7.87
N THR A 40 -9.80 -6.01 -8.31
CA THR A 40 -10.00 -5.80 -9.71
C THR A 40 -8.76 -4.98 -10.03
N SER A 41 -7.68 -5.65 -10.45
CA SER A 41 -6.54 -5.00 -11.08
C SER A 41 -7.13 -4.37 -12.35
N ARG A 42 -7.74 -3.21 -12.16
CA ARG A 42 -8.32 -2.40 -13.22
C ARG A 42 -7.09 -1.79 -13.86
N SER A 43 -6.67 -2.40 -14.97
CA SER A 43 -5.61 -1.92 -15.82
C SER A 43 -5.82 -0.42 -16.05
N VAL A 44 -4.98 0.40 -15.42
CA VAL A 44 -4.92 1.82 -15.72
C VAL A 44 -4.57 1.92 -17.21
N ALA A 45 -5.34 2.72 -17.94
CA ALA A 45 -5.20 2.84 -19.39
C ALA A 45 -3.74 3.17 -19.73
N ARG A 46 -3.09 2.30 -20.50
CA ARG A 46 -1.74 2.50 -21.01
C ARG A 46 -1.74 3.83 -21.78
N SER A 47 -1.06 4.84 -21.25
CA SER A 47 -0.91 6.15 -21.90
C SER A 47 -0.32 5.93 -23.28
N ALA A 48 -1.09 6.26 -24.32
CA ALA A 48 -0.92 5.60 -25.61
C ALA A 48 0.25 6.10 -26.46
N ASN A 49 0.92 7.24 -26.20
CA ASN A 49 1.78 7.83 -27.26
C ASN A 49 3.00 8.69 -26.84
N ALA A 50 3.55 8.61 -25.63
CA ALA A 50 4.86 9.23 -25.35
C ALA A 50 5.65 8.48 -24.26
N PRO A 51 7.00 8.40 -24.35
CA PRO A 51 7.84 8.07 -23.21
C PRO A 51 7.48 8.99 -22.05
N CYS A 52 7.32 8.39 -20.87
CA CYS A 52 6.97 9.11 -19.67
C CYS A 52 8.06 8.89 -18.64
N HIS A 53 8.98 9.82 -18.57
CA HIS A 53 10.09 9.85 -17.65
C HIS A 53 9.61 10.21 -16.23
N THR A 54 8.68 11.15 -16.12
CA THR A 54 8.07 11.60 -14.86
C THR A 54 6.57 11.34 -14.85
N LEU A 55 6.14 10.40 -14.01
CA LEU A 55 4.74 10.00 -13.85
C LEU A 55 4.16 10.57 -12.55
N GLU A 56 3.09 11.36 -12.65
CA GLU A 56 2.31 11.80 -11.49
C GLU A 56 1.12 10.86 -11.27
N VAL A 57 0.98 10.33 -10.05
CA VAL A 57 -0.12 9.46 -9.62
C VAL A 57 -0.86 10.12 -8.48
N HIS A 58 -2.15 10.39 -8.67
CA HIS A 58 -3.02 10.93 -7.63
C HIS A 58 -3.88 9.80 -7.05
N LEU A 59 -3.74 9.55 -5.76
CA LEU A 59 -4.47 8.56 -4.99
C LEU A 59 -5.72 9.18 -4.36
N HIS A 60 -6.86 8.54 -4.57
CA HIS A 60 -8.18 9.03 -4.15
C HIS A 60 -8.77 8.13 -3.03
N GLY A 61 -7.93 7.66 -2.12
CA GLY A 61 -8.29 6.72 -1.06
C GLY A 61 -8.65 5.35 -1.62
N THR A 62 -9.95 5.02 -1.60
CA THR A 62 -10.48 3.76 -2.17
C THR A 62 -10.97 3.90 -3.61
N GLN A 63 -10.98 5.12 -4.16
CA GLN A 63 -11.35 5.36 -5.55
C GLN A 63 -10.14 5.11 -6.47
N PRO A 64 -10.37 4.79 -7.77
CA PRO A 64 -9.28 4.57 -8.72
C PRO A 64 -8.33 5.77 -8.81
N ALA A 65 -7.02 5.51 -8.78
CA ALA A 65 -6.01 6.55 -8.96
C ALA A 65 -6.08 7.17 -10.37
N THR A 66 -5.68 8.43 -10.49
CA THR A 66 -5.50 9.11 -11.77
C THR A 66 -4.03 9.32 -12.06
N THR A 67 -3.62 9.23 -13.32
CA THR A 67 -2.22 9.32 -13.72
C THR A 67 -2.01 10.40 -14.78
N ASN A 68 -1.00 11.25 -14.60
CA ASN A 68 -0.59 12.26 -15.57
C ASN A 68 0.87 12.07 -15.93
N CYS A 69 1.20 12.11 -17.23
CA CYS A 69 2.59 12.23 -17.64
C CYS A 69 3.02 13.70 -17.62
N LEU A 70 4.14 13.99 -16.97
CA LEU A 70 4.65 15.36 -16.84
C LEU A 70 5.70 15.72 -17.92
N ASP A 71 6.14 14.74 -18.70
CA ASP A 71 7.03 14.95 -19.85
C ASP A 71 6.41 15.91 -20.87
N GLY A 72 7.18 16.90 -21.32
CA GLY A 72 6.76 17.83 -22.38
C GLY A 72 5.82 18.96 -21.94
N GLN A 73 5.46 19.09 -20.66
CA GLN A 73 4.74 20.27 -20.14
C GLN A 73 5.60 21.56 -20.11
N THR A 74 6.78 21.54 -20.74
CA THR A 74 7.73 22.66 -20.89
C THR A 74 7.41 23.66 -22.02
N THR A 75 6.27 23.57 -22.72
CA THR A 75 5.99 24.42 -23.90
C THR A 75 5.38 25.80 -23.61
N SER A 76 5.58 26.37 -22.41
CA SER A 76 5.27 27.80 -22.17
C SER A 76 6.30 28.53 -21.32
N ARG A 77 7.60 28.21 -21.49
CA ARG A 77 8.69 29.13 -21.13
C ARG A 77 9.60 29.34 -22.35
N THR A 78 9.34 30.44 -23.04
CA THR A 78 10.26 31.25 -23.85
C THR A 78 11.40 30.50 -24.54
N SER A 79 11.23 30.23 -25.85
CA SER A 79 12.32 29.79 -26.74
C SER A 79 13.56 30.68 -26.57
N GLY A 80 14.68 30.10 -26.15
CA GLY A 80 15.98 30.78 -26.18
C GLY A 80 16.83 30.69 -24.91
N VAL A 81 16.34 30.09 -23.82
CA VAL A 81 17.16 29.84 -22.63
C VAL A 81 17.44 28.35 -22.51
N THR A 82 18.72 27.98 -22.64
CA THR A 82 19.22 26.65 -22.29
C THR A 82 18.68 26.28 -20.91
N PRO A 83 17.94 25.15 -20.73
CA PRO A 83 17.42 24.80 -19.43
C PRO A 83 18.58 24.64 -18.46
N GLN A 84 18.68 25.54 -17.48
CA GLN A 84 19.58 25.30 -16.37
C GLN A 84 19.08 24.05 -15.65
N ILE A 85 20.01 23.14 -15.36
CA ILE A 85 19.85 21.89 -14.60
C ILE A 85 19.43 22.16 -13.13
N SER A 86 18.96 23.37 -12.80
CA SER A 86 18.69 23.82 -11.43
C SER A 86 17.21 23.99 -11.07
N GLU A 87 16.27 23.79 -11.99
CA GLU A 87 14.85 23.66 -11.63
C GLU A 87 14.24 22.44 -12.33
N PRO A 88 14.40 21.24 -11.76
CA PRO A 88 13.83 20.06 -12.36
C PRO A 88 12.31 20.15 -12.30
N LEU A 89 11.65 19.65 -13.36
CA LEU A 89 10.21 19.40 -13.45
C LEU A 89 9.82 18.30 -12.45
N PHE A 90 10.09 18.55 -11.18
CA PHE A 90 9.67 17.68 -10.12
C PHE A 90 8.15 17.76 -10.03
N CYS A 91 7.55 16.64 -9.68
CA CYS A 91 6.29 16.58 -8.95
C CYS A 91 6.06 17.92 -8.25
N LYS A 92 4.93 18.60 -8.53
CA LYS A 92 4.62 19.86 -7.83
C LYS A 92 4.98 19.68 -6.36
N PHE A 93 5.55 20.70 -5.71
CA PHE A 93 6.09 20.72 -4.33
C PHE A 93 5.23 20.07 -3.21
N SER A 94 4.06 19.55 -3.56
CA SER A 94 3.13 18.72 -2.83
C SER A 94 3.26 17.20 -3.08
N SER A 95 4.37 16.66 -3.62
CA SER A 95 4.53 15.19 -3.67
C SER A 95 4.58 14.63 -2.25
N GLU A 96 3.75 13.63 -2.00
CA GLU A 96 3.70 12.95 -0.71
C GLU A 96 4.72 11.81 -0.66
N LEU A 97 5.03 11.23 -1.84
CA LEU A 97 6.07 10.26 -2.05
C LEU A 97 6.66 10.43 -3.45
N ASP A 98 7.97 10.39 -3.53
CA ASP A 98 8.74 10.30 -4.75
C ASP A 98 9.43 8.94 -4.79
N LEU A 99 9.22 8.20 -5.88
CA LEU A 99 9.92 6.95 -6.18
C LEU A 99 10.81 7.15 -7.39
N TYR A 100 12.03 6.64 -7.30
CA TYR A 100 13.05 6.75 -8.33
C TYR A 100 13.48 5.36 -8.75
N TRP A 101 13.60 5.16 -10.05
CA TRP A 101 13.97 3.87 -10.63
C TRP A 101 15.42 3.52 -10.33
N ASP A 102 16.30 4.52 -10.27
CA ASP A 102 17.71 4.35 -9.92
C ASP A 102 18.00 4.79 -8.48
N ALA A 103 19.18 4.39 -7.98
CA ALA A 103 19.65 4.81 -6.66
C ALA A 103 19.91 6.33 -6.62
N ASP A 104 20.00 6.87 -5.41
CA ASP A 104 20.39 8.28 -5.16
C ASP A 104 19.47 9.29 -5.86
N GLN A 105 18.17 9.00 -5.88
CA GLN A 105 17.09 9.86 -6.38
C GLN A 105 17.26 10.25 -7.85
N SER A 106 17.54 9.25 -8.70
CA SER A 106 17.81 9.45 -10.13
C SER A 106 17.02 8.48 -11.03
N GLY A 107 17.13 8.69 -12.35
CA GLY A 107 16.41 7.87 -13.33
C GLY A 107 14.95 8.26 -13.49
N TYR A 108 14.12 7.30 -13.93
CA TYR A 108 12.68 7.50 -14.03
C TYR A 108 12.07 7.83 -12.67
N HIS A 109 11.05 8.69 -12.70
CA HIS A 109 10.52 9.32 -11.50
C HIS A 109 9.00 9.14 -11.45
N MET A 110 8.49 8.67 -10.31
CA MET A 110 7.06 8.62 -10.02
C MET A 110 6.75 9.46 -8.79
N CYS A 111 5.79 10.36 -8.94
CA CYS A 111 5.20 11.14 -7.86
C CYS A 111 3.92 10.46 -7.41
N LEU A 112 3.73 10.27 -6.11
CA LEU A 112 2.42 9.94 -5.55
C LEU A 112 1.91 11.09 -4.69
N ILE A 113 0.65 11.45 -4.91
CA ILE A 113 -0.06 12.54 -4.23
C ILE A 113 -1.37 11.99 -3.67
N GLY A 114 -1.80 12.46 -2.50
CA GLY A 114 -3.01 12.00 -1.84
C GLY A 114 -2.79 10.74 -0.99
N SER A 115 -3.88 10.14 -0.52
CA SER A 115 -3.84 8.96 0.35
C SER A 115 -4.40 7.73 -0.34
N GLY A 116 -3.95 6.55 0.09
CA GLY A 116 -4.46 5.28 -0.41
C GLY A 116 -3.37 4.26 -0.69
N THR A 117 -3.74 3.23 -1.44
CA THR A 117 -2.81 2.16 -1.87
C THR A 117 -2.50 2.33 -3.34
N ALA A 118 -1.23 2.18 -3.71
CA ALA A 118 -0.80 2.13 -5.10
C ALA A 118 -0.09 0.79 -5.37
N ASN A 119 -0.60 0.01 -6.32
CA ASN A 119 0.06 -1.20 -6.80
C ASN A 119 0.99 -0.83 -7.95
N LEU A 120 2.30 -1.01 -7.78
CA LEU A 120 3.29 -0.51 -8.73
C LEU A 120 3.19 -1.17 -10.11
N LYS A 121 2.70 -2.42 -10.15
CA LYS A 121 2.40 -3.12 -11.40
C LYS A 121 1.37 -2.42 -12.29
N ASP A 122 0.51 -1.57 -11.73
CA ASP A 122 -0.54 -0.88 -12.48
C ASP A 122 -0.02 0.36 -13.21
N TYR A 123 1.23 0.77 -12.93
CA TYR A 123 1.88 1.94 -13.53
C TYR A 123 3.03 1.51 -14.44
N TYR A 124 3.10 2.16 -15.60
CA TYR A 124 4.07 1.83 -16.65
C TYR A 124 4.71 3.09 -17.19
N THR A 125 6.01 3.03 -17.44
CA THR A 125 6.69 3.91 -18.38
C THR A 125 6.65 3.25 -19.75
N TYR A 126 6.50 4.07 -20.80
CA TYR A 126 6.30 3.56 -22.15
C TYR A 126 7.53 2.83 -22.71
N ASP A 127 8.73 3.21 -22.25
CA ASP A 127 10.03 2.74 -22.71
C ASP A 127 10.73 1.76 -21.75
N ALA A 128 10.56 1.91 -20.43
CA ALA A 128 11.23 1.05 -19.44
C ALA A 128 10.33 -0.03 -18.80
N GLY A 129 9.01 0.03 -19.01
CA GLY A 129 8.06 -1.01 -18.61
C GLY A 129 7.33 -0.72 -17.30
N SER A 130 6.96 -1.78 -16.56
CA SER A 130 6.20 -1.64 -15.32
C SER A 130 7.07 -1.11 -14.18
N TRP A 131 6.49 -0.35 -13.26
CA TRP A 131 7.15 0.10 -12.02
C TRP A 131 7.27 -1.00 -10.94
N ASP A 132 6.66 -2.17 -11.15
CA ASP A 132 6.80 -3.32 -10.26
C ASP A 132 8.25 -3.77 -10.15
N ASN A 133 8.79 -3.82 -8.93
CA ASN A 133 10.16 -4.23 -8.65
C ASN A 133 11.22 -3.37 -9.38
N LYS A 134 10.96 -2.07 -9.52
CA LYS A 134 11.86 -1.12 -10.20
C LYS A 134 12.36 0.04 -9.37
N ALA A 135 11.65 0.44 -8.32
CA ALA A 135 12.08 1.58 -7.53
C ALA A 135 13.35 1.21 -6.74
N SER A 136 14.43 1.97 -6.92
CA SER A 136 15.71 1.78 -6.21
C SER A 136 15.98 2.85 -5.16
N SER A 137 15.29 3.98 -5.19
CA SER A 137 15.36 4.98 -4.13
C SER A 137 14.05 5.77 -3.97
N TYR A 138 13.92 6.48 -2.85
CA TYR A 138 12.70 7.18 -2.50
C TYR A 138 12.97 8.48 -1.73
N TYR A 139 11.97 9.37 -1.73
CA TYR A 139 11.85 10.50 -0.81
C TYR A 139 10.38 10.59 -0.36
N THR A 140 10.12 10.51 0.94
CA THR A 140 8.78 10.75 1.50
C THR A 140 8.63 12.24 1.79
N GLY A 141 7.54 12.84 1.29
CA GLY A 141 7.19 14.22 1.55
C GLY A 141 6.56 14.39 2.93
N CYS A 142 5.49 15.19 3.02
CA CYS A 142 4.74 15.42 4.27
C CYS A 142 3.93 14.20 4.76
N SER A 143 3.96 13.07 4.05
CA SER A 143 3.21 11.87 4.40
C SER A 143 4.13 10.74 4.84
N SER A 144 3.66 9.95 5.81
CA SER A 144 4.27 8.65 6.09
C SER A 144 3.83 7.61 5.08
N VAL A 145 4.73 6.67 4.79
CA VAL A 145 4.54 5.64 3.77
C VAL A 145 4.81 4.28 4.38
N THR A 146 4.12 3.25 3.88
CA THR A 146 4.54 1.86 4.09
C THR A 146 4.77 1.21 2.74
N PHE A 147 5.97 0.66 2.57
CA PHE A 147 6.39 -0.10 1.40
C PHE A 147 6.12 -1.58 1.60
N TYR A 148 5.66 -2.29 0.56
CA TYR A 148 5.27 -3.70 0.63
C TYR A 148 5.88 -4.51 -0.52
N THR A 149 6.28 -5.76 -0.22
CA THR A 149 6.87 -6.64 -1.24
C THR A 149 5.86 -7.26 -2.21
N ASN A 150 4.58 -7.26 -1.85
CA ASN A 150 3.52 -7.78 -2.70
C ASN A 150 2.49 -6.68 -2.95
N VAL A 151 1.58 -6.95 -3.89
CA VAL A 151 0.42 -6.10 -4.16
C VAL A 151 -0.57 -6.08 -2.99
N ASP A 152 -1.44 -5.06 -2.99
CA ASP A 152 -2.56 -4.90 -2.07
C ASP A 152 -2.18 -4.86 -0.58
N ARG A 153 -1.01 -4.30 -0.26
CA ARG A 153 -0.46 -4.15 1.10
C ARG A 153 -0.19 -5.49 1.80
N THR A 154 0.37 -6.45 1.07
CA THR A 154 0.68 -7.78 1.61
C THR A 154 2.19 -8.08 1.52
N GLY A 155 2.63 -9.17 2.16
CA GLY A 155 4.04 -9.56 2.17
C GLY A 155 4.84 -8.88 3.28
N HIS A 156 6.15 -8.77 3.09
CA HIS A 156 7.02 -8.01 3.99
C HIS A 156 6.79 -6.51 3.78
N SER A 157 6.98 -5.73 4.84
CA SER A 157 6.76 -4.30 4.79
C SER A 157 7.76 -3.51 5.62
N ILE A 158 8.07 -2.31 5.18
CA ILE A 158 8.84 -1.32 5.95
C ILE A 158 8.05 -0.01 6.02
N PRO A 159 7.74 0.51 7.22
CA PRO A 159 7.18 1.84 7.38
C PRO A 159 8.30 2.88 7.33
N GLU A 160 8.05 3.99 6.63
CA GLU A 160 8.92 5.14 6.57
C GLU A 160 8.19 6.39 7.05
N PRO A 161 8.82 7.21 7.92
CA PRO A 161 8.21 8.46 8.37
C PRO A 161 8.17 9.49 7.24
N ALA A 162 7.45 10.59 7.46
CA ALA A 162 7.50 11.76 6.59
C ALA A 162 8.91 12.38 6.54
N TYR A 163 9.23 13.09 5.46
CA TYR A 163 10.49 13.80 5.24
C TYR A 163 11.74 12.91 5.32
N HIS A 164 11.61 11.66 4.90
CA HIS A 164 12.67 10.66 4.91
C HIS A 164 13.14 10.37 3.48
N LYS A 165 14.39 9.96 3.33
CA LYS A 165 14.94 9.57 2.03
C LYS A 165 15.91 8.43 2.18
N GLY A 166 15.96 7.58 1.17
CA GLY A 166 16.84 6.43 1.20
C GLY A 166 16.90 5.69 -0.12
N ASN A 167 17.81 4.72 -0.15
CA ASN A 167 17.90 3.72 -1.19
C ASN A 167 17.27 2.42 -0.69
N PHE A 168 16.63 1.66 -1.57
CA PHE A 168 16.13 0.32 -1.25
C PHE A 168 17.31 -0.67 -1.23
N THR A 169 17.97 -0.75 -0.08
CA THR A 169 19.08 -1.70 0.16
C THR A 169 18.56 -3.12 0.43
N PRO A 170 19.42 -4.16 0.37
CA PRO A 170 19.00 -5.53 0.71
C PRO A 170 18.36 -5.60 2.11
N GLY A 171 17.12 -6.10 2.18
CA GLY A 171 16.33 -6.07 3.41
C GLY A 171 14.91 -6.61 3.21
N PRO A 172 13.98 -6.33 4.14
CA PRO A 172 12.59 -6.79 4.05
C PRO A 172 11.86 -6.26 2.81
N VAL A 173 12.24 -5.08 2.32
CA VAL A 173 11.84 -4.53 1.02
C VAL A 173 13.10 -3.98 0.35
N SER A 174 13.53 -4.59 -0.75
CA SER A 174 14.64 -4.15 -1.61
C SER A 174 14.14 -3.67 -2.98
N ASN A 175 15.05 -3.06 -3.76
CA ASN A 175 14.77 -2.49 -5.09
C ASN A 175 13.99 -3.42 -6.04
N ASP A 176 14.34 -4.71 -6.05
CA ASP A 176 13.73 -5.73 -6.91
C ASP A 176 12.53 -6.45 -6.27
N THR A 177 12.00 -5.93 -5.16
CA THR A 177 10.88 -6.57 -4.44
C THR A 177 9.73 -5.62 -4.14
N LEU A 178 9.85 -4.32 -4.38
CA LEU A 178 8.77 -3.37 -4.09
C LEU A 178 7.62 -3.51 -5.11
N SER A 179 6.44 -3.89 -4.63
CA SER A 179 5.25 -4.08 -5.48
C SER A 179 4.04 -3.23 -5.10
N SER A 180 3.92 -2.76 -3.87
CA SER A 180 2.88 -1.78 -3.52
C SER A 180 3.31 -0.83 -2.41
N VAL A 181 2.63 0.30 -2.34
CA VAL A 181 2.84 1.34 -1.32
C VAL A 181 1.51 1.76 -0.72
N TYR A 182 1.52 2.16 0.55
CA TYR A 182 0.39 2.79 1.23
C TYR A 182 0.80 4.17 1.74
N LEU A 183 0.07 5.20 1.34
CA LEU A 183 0.25 6.58 1.79
C LEU A 183 -0.85 6.93 2.79
N SER A 184 -0.45 7.27 4.02
CA SER A 184 -1.34 7.93 4.99
C SER A 184 -1.12 9.43 4.87
N SER A 185 -1.85 10.09 3.97
CA SER A 185 -1.68 11.52 3.73
C SER A 185 -1.87 12.32 5.02
N ASN A 186 -0.85 13.11 5.39
CA ASN A 186 -0.87 14.04 6.53
C ASN A 186 -0.54 15.47 6.09
N CYS A 187 -0.56 15.73 4.79
CA CYS A 187 -0.20 17.02 4.20
C CYS A 187 -1.34 18.02 4.38
N SER A 188 -1.28 18.81 5.46
CA SER A 188 -2.22 19.89 5.79
C SER A 188 -1.73 21.25 5.35
#